data_AF-A0A515HIF4-F1
#
_entry.id   AF-A0A515HIF4-F1
#
_cell.length_a   1.000
_cell.length_b   1.000
_cell.length_c   1.000
_cell.angle_alpha   90.00
_cell.angle_beta   90.00
_cell.angle_gamma   90.00
#
_symmetry.space_group_name_H-M   'P 1'
#
loop_
_entity.id
_entity.type
_entity.pdbx_description
1 polymer ?
#
loop_
_entity_poly.entity_id
_entity_poly.type
_entity_poly.pdbx_seq_one_letter_code
_entity_poly.pdbx_strand_id
1 'polypeptide(L)' 'MAVPIDSDIHCMVNNYATHSHPKIKAWLVSRPRWHMHFIPTYSSWLNQVERFLP' A
#
# COMPACT_ATOMS: atom_id res chain seq x y z
N MET A 1 -5.07 15.02 12.52
CA MET A 1 -3.62 15.24 12.35
C MET A 1 -3.24 14.85 10.94
N ALA A 2 -2.55 15.70 10.21
CA ALA A 2 -2.00 15.37 8.90
C ALA A 2 -0.60 14.76 9.05
N VAL A 3 -0.20 13.90 8.11
CA VAL A 3 1.19 13.42 8.03
C VAL A 3 2.10 14.62 7.73
N PRO A 4 3.21 14.83 8.46
CA PRO A 4 4.17 15.89 8.17
C PRO A 4 4.66 15.87 6.72
N ILE A 5 5.00 17.02 6.14
CA ILE A 5 5.30 17.16 4.71
C ILE A 5 6.56 16.41 4.26
N ASP A 6 7.46 16.20 5.20
CA ASP A 6 8.79 15.61 5.09
C ASP A 6 8.84 14.13 5.46
N SER A 7 7.72 13.56 5.92
CA SER A 7 7.65 12.13 6.25
C SER A 7 7.30 11.27 5.03
N ASP A 8 7.92 10.10 4.96
CA ASP A 8 7.58 9.06 4.00
C ASP A 8 6.34 8.25 4.45
N ILE A 9 5.56 7.80 3.47
CA ILE A 9 4.35 7.00 3.66
C ILE A 9 4.63 5.59 3.16
N HIS A 10 4.68 4.64 4.10
CA HIS A 10 4.88 3.23 3.80
C HIS A 10 3.55 2.47 3.88
N CYS A 11 3.09 1.97 2.74
CA CYS A 11 1.87 1.18 2.65
C CYS A 11 2.23 -0.30 2.52
N MET A 12 1.88 -1.10 3.54
CA MET A 12 1.90 -2.56 3.46
C MET A 12 0.60 -3.02 2.79
N VAL A 13 0.68 -3.63 1.62
CA VAL A 13 -0.47 -4.02 0.80
C VAL A 13 -0.38 -5.48 0.38
N ASN A 14 -1.54 -6.11 0.16
CA ASN A 14 -1.59 -7.43 -0.45
C ASN A 14 -1.24 -7.36 -1.95
N ASN A 15 -1.07 -8.51 -2.58
CA ASN A 15 -0.68 -8.61 -3.99
C ASN A 15 -1.88 -8.54 -4.96
N TYR A 16 -2.99 -7.92 -4.55
CA TYR A 16 -4.19 -7.87 -5.37
C TYR A 16 -3.97 -7.11 -6.69
N ALA A 17 -4.58 -7.61 -7.77
CA ALA A 17 -4.28 -7.18 -9.15
C ALA A 17 -4.54 -5.68 -9.40
N THR A 18 -5.43 -5.05 -8.64
CA THR A 18 -5.73 -3.61 -8.78
C THR A 18 -4.53 -2.72 -8.49
N HIS A 19 -3.61 -3.15 -7.62
CA HIS A 19 -2.37 -2.40 -7.34
C HIS A 19 -1.42 -2.35 -8.53
N SER A 20 -1.57 -3.28 -9.47
CA SER A 20 -0.79 -3.31 -10.72
C SER A 20 -1.41 -2.50 -11.86
N HIS A 21 -2.61 -1.92 -11.65
CA HIS A 21 -3.31 -1.18 -12.70
C HIS A 21 -2.49 0.06 -13.15
N PRO A 22 -2.37 0.35 -14.46
CA PRO A 22 -1.53 1.44 -14.97
C PRO A 22 -1.82 2.81 -14.33
N LYS A 23 -3.10 3.13 -14.08
CA LYS A 23 -3.50 4.37 -13.38
C LYS A 23 -2.91 4.48 -11.97
N ILE A 24 -2.84 3.37 -11.23
CA ILE A 24 -2.27 3.34 -9.88
C ILE A 24 -0.75 3.54 -9.95
N LYS A 25 -0.08 2.85 -10.88
CA LYS A 25 1.36 3.03 -11.10
C LYS A 25 1.72 4.48 -11.46
N ALA A 26 0.97 5.10 -12.38
CA ALA A 26 1.17 6.49 -12.76
C ALA A 26 0.97 7.46 -11.57
N TRP A 27 -0.05 7.20 -10.74
CA TRP A 27 -0.33 7.99 -9.54
C TRP A 27 0.78 7.90 -8.49
N LEU A 28 1.41 6.71 -8.34
CA LEU A 28 2.54 6.49 -7.44
C LEU A 28 3.82 7.16 -7.93
N VAL A 29 4.10 7.10 -9.24
CA VAL A 29 5.26 7.78 -9.85
C VAL A 29 5.20 9.29 -9.60
N SER A 30 4.01 9.90 -9.64
CA SER A 30 3.87 11.34 -9.35
C SER A 30 3.95 11.67 -7.85
N ARG A 31 4.16 10.69 -6.96
CA ARG A 31 4.13 10.84 -5.49
C ARG A 31 5.27 10.04 -4.85
N PRO A 32 6.52 10.55 -4.90
CA PRO A 32 7.71 9.81 -4.46
C PRO A 32 7.70 9.46 -2.95
N ARG A 33 6.90 10.17 -2.14
CA ARG A 33 6.72 9.89 -0.71
C ARG A 33 5.94 8.61 -0.42
N TRP A 34 5.30 7.99 -1.42
CA TRP A 34 4.50 6.78 -1.24
C TRP A 34 5.30 5.54 -1.63
N HIS A 35 5.58 4.69 -0.65
CA HIS A 35 6.30 3.44 -0.84
C HIS A 35 5.34 2.26 -0.62
N MET A 36 5.13 1.47 -1.67
CA MET A 36 4.30 0.27 -1.61
C MET A 36 5.16 -0.95 -1.30
N HIS A 37 4.83 -1.65 -0.21
CA HIS A 37 5.43 -2.91 0.19
C HIS A 37 4.42 -4.03 0.05
N PHE A 38 4.70 -4.98 -0.84
CA PHE A 38 3.81 -6.10 -1.11
C PHE A 38 4.14 -7.27 -0.19
N ILE A 39 3.16 -7.72 0.59
CA ILE A 39 3.31 -8.92 1.42
C ILE A 39 3.30 -10.19 0.55
N PRO A 40 3.99 -11.28 0.96
CA PRO A 40 4.02 -12.51 0.18
C PRO A 40 2.61 -13.11 -0.02
N THR A 41 2.42 -13.81 -1.14
CA THR A 41 1.17 -14.54 -1.43
C THR A 41 0.81 -15.46 -0.26
N TYR A 42 -0.49 -15.55 0.05
CA TYR A 42 -1.04 -16.33 1.18
C TYR A 42 -0.63 -15.85 2.58
N SER A 43 -0.10 -14.64 2.72
CA SER A 43 0.21 -14.04 4.03
C SER A 43 -0.93 -13.15 4.55
N SER A 44 -2.18 -13.61 4.50
CA SER A 44 -3.35 -12.87 4.99
C SER A 44 -3.23 -12.46 6.46
N TRP A 45 -2.53 -13.25 7.27
CA TRP A 45 -2.20 -12.91 8.64
C TRP A 45 -1.37 -11.62 8.78
N LEU A 46 -0.69 -11.12 7.74
CA LEU A 46 -0.04 -9.81 7.78
C LEU A 46 -0.97 -8.66 7.36
N ASN A 47 -2.14 -8.96 6.79
CA ASN A 47 -3.10 -7.94 6.39
C ASN A 47 -3.93 -7.48 7.61
N GLN A 48 -3.65 -6.27 8.08
CA GLN A 48 -4.36 -5.68 9.22
C GLN A 48 -5.86 -5.50 8.94
N VAL A 49 -6.24 -5.13 7.72
CA VAL A 49 -7.66 -4.92 7.37
C VAL A 49 -8.47 -6.21 7.49
N GLU A 50 -7.90 -7.34 7.06
CA GLU A 50 -8.53 -8.66 7.19
C GLU A 50 -8.62 -9.15 8.65
N ARG A 51 -7.82 -8.58 9.57
CA ARG A 51 -7.93 -8.88 11.02
C ARG A 51 -9.00 -8.05 11.73
N PHE A 52 -9.37 -6.89 11.18
CA PHE A 52 -10.36 -5.99 11.78
C PHE A 52 -11.77 -6.16 11.18
N LEU A 53 -11.89 -6.83 10.05
CA LEU A 53 -13.16 -7.18 9.45
C LEU A 53 -13.51 -8.63 9.85
N PRO A 54 -14.61 -8.87 10.59
CA PRO A 54 -15.05 -10.21 10.94
C PRO A 54 -15.49 -11.02 9.70
#